data_AF-A0A661QPN4-F1
#
_entry.id   AF-A0A661QPN4-F1
#
_cell.length_a   1.000
_cell.length_b   1.000
_cell.length_c   1.000
_cell.angle_alpha   90.00
_cell.angle_beta   90.00
_cell.angle_gamma   90.00
#
_symmetry.space_group_name_H-M   'P 1'
#
loop_
_entity.id
_entity.type
_entity.pdbx_description
1 polymer ?
#
loop_
_entity_poly.entity_id
_entity_poly.type
_entity_poly.pdbx_seq_one_letter_code
_entity_poly.pdbx_strand_id
1 'polypeptide(L)'
;MESLSRIGESYQFSPQNEEKKLKRACRDFEAIFTYQLLKSMRRTVEKCDLFHGGQAEEIYESLLDMELAKKMSDLGPGSLSRLLYNQFTGHLGGKHVKDSENRGK
;
A
#
# COMPACT_ATOMS: atom_id res chain seq x y z
N MET A 1 -30.92 22.78 24.88
CA MET A 1 -29.88 23.51 24.12
C MET A 1 -28.48 22.97 24.47
N GLU A 2 -28.34 21.67 24.78
CA GLU A 2 -27.06 21.05 25.25
C GLU A 2 -26.61 19.85 24.41
N SER A 3 -27.29 19.53 23.29
CA SER A 3 -26.97 18.35 22.48
C SER A 3 -26.09 18.62 21.26
N LEU A 4 -25.71 19.88 21.00
CA LEU A 4 -24.97 20.26 19.78
C LEU A 4 -23.45 20.46 19.99
N SER A 5 -22.93 20.28 21.20
CA SER A 5 -21.50 20.46 21.53
C SER A 5 -20.62 19.20 21.34
N ARG A 6 -21.20 18.02 21.06
CA ARG A 6 -20.43 16.75 20.94
C ARG A 6 -19.98 16.36 19.53
N ILE A 7 -20.26 17.18 18.52
CA ILE A 7 -19.93 16.86 17.11
C ILE A 7 -18.50 17.29 16.74
N GLY A 8 -17.81 18.08 17.58
CA GLY A 8 -16.44 18.55 17.34
C GLY A 8 -15.30 17.66 17.83
N GLU A 9 -15.56 16.59 18.59
CA GLU A 9 -14.51 15.81 19.29
C GLU A 9 -13.92 14.62 18.51
N SER A 10 -14.43 14.28 17.32
CA SER A 10 -14.06 13.00 16.67
C SER A 10 -12.88 13.05 15.69
N TYR A 11 -12.22 14.19 15.50
CA TYR A 11 -10.99 14.29 14.71
C TYR A 11 -9.76 14.42 15.62
N GLN A 12 -9.49 13.40 16.44
CA GLN A 12 -8.25 13.33 17.20
C GLN A 12 -7.07 13.08 16.26
N PHE A 13 -6.39 14.17 15.91
CA PHE A 13 -5.06 14.16 15.31
C PHE A 13 -4.07 13.59 16.34
N SER A 14 -3.80 12.28 16.26
CA SER A 14 -2.74 11.63 17.03
C SER A 14 -1.59 11.23 16.09
N PRO A 15 -0.33 11.44 16.48
CA PRO A 15 0.83 11.04 15.67
C PRO A 15 0.81 9.56 15.26
N GLN A 16 0.28 8.69 16.13
CA GLN A 16 0.15 7.25 15.86
C GLN A 16 -0.92 6.96 14.78
N ASN A 17 -1.97 7.77 14.69
CA ASN A 17 -2.97 7.63 13.63
C ASN A 17 -2.42 8.10 12.29
N GLU A 18 -1.62 9.16 12.27
CA GLU A 18 -0.91 9.66 11.08
C GLU A 18 0.08 8.61 10.54
N GLU A 19 0.89 8.01 11.41
CA GLU A 19 1.85 6.97 11.04
C GLU A 19 1.17 5.76 10.38
N LYS A 20 0.07 5.28 10.97
CA LYS A 20 -0.73 4.17 10.43
C LYS A 20 -1.34 4.53 9.07
N LYS A 21 -1.84 5.74 8.90
CA LYS A 21 -2.38 6.23 7.61
C LYS A 21 -1.28 6.30 6.55
N LEU A 22 -0.11 6.83 6.88
CA LEU A 22 1.03 6.92 5.96
C LEU A 22 1.49 5.53 5.51
N LYS A 23 1.64 4.59 6.45
CA LYS A 23 2.01 3.21 6.14
C LYS A 23 0.98 2.54 5.22
N ARG A 24 -0.31 2.73 5.51
CA ARG A 24 -1.40 2.22 4.68
C ARG A 24 -1.36 2.81 3.27
N ALA A 25 -1.20 4.12 3.14
CA ALA A 25 -1.10 4.78 1.84
C ALA A 25 0.07 4.26 1.00
N CYS A 26 1.24 4.05 1.62
CA CYS A 26 2.41 3.47 0.94
C CYS A 26 2.13 2.04 0.44
N ARG A 27 1.43 1.24 1.25
CA ARG A 27 1.04 -0.13 0.87
C ARG A 27 0.02 -0.14 -0.27
N ASP A 28 -1.00 0.71 -0.18
CA ASP A 28 -2.04 0.82 -1.22
C ASP A 28 -1.41 1.28 -2.55
N PHE A 29 -0.44 2.19 -2.50
CA PHE A 29 0.34 2.60 -3.67
C PHE A 29 1.15 1.43 -4.27
N GLU A 30 1.86 0.66 -3.45
CA GLU A 30 2.59 -0.51 -3.92
C GLU A 30 1.67 -1.54 -4.57
N ALA A 31 0.45 -1.73 -4.06
CA ALA A 31 -0.54 -2.60 -4.68
C ALA A 31 -0.93 -2.10 -6.09
N ILE A 32 -1.18 -0.80 -6.26
CA ILE A 32 -1.49 -0.23 -7.58
C ILE A 32 -0.29 -0.37 -8.55
N PHE A 33 0.92 -0.09 -8.06
CA PHE A 33 2.14 -0.22 -8.84
C PHE A 33 2.36 -1.67 -9.28
N THR A 34 2.21 -2.63 -8.37
CA THR A 34 2.34 -4.06 -8.65
C THR A 34 1.30 -4.53 -9.66
N TYR A 35 0.05 -4.08 -9.52
CA TYR A 35 -1.01 -4.36 -10.50
C TYR A 35 -0.62 -3.86 -11.90
N GLN A 36 -0.10 -2.64 -12.01
CA GLN A 36 0.34 -2.09 -13.29
C GLN A 36 1.55 -2.86 -13.86
N LEU A 37 2.47 -3.30 -13.00
CA LEU A 37 3.62 -4.11 -13.38
C LEU A 37 3.18 -5.48 -13.93
N LEU A 38 2.30 -6.19 -13.23
CA LEU A 38 1.72 -7.47 -13.67
C LEU A 38 1.01 -7.32 -15.02
N LYS A 39 0.18 -6.28 -15.17
CA LYS A 39 -0.52 -5.97 -16.41
C LYS A 39 0.45 -5.69 -17.56
N SER A 40 1.53 -4.96 -17.32
CA SER A 40 2.56 -4.69 -18.32
C SER A 40 3.33 -5.95 -18.72
N MET A 41 3.68 -6.82 -17.77
CA MET A 41 4.31 -8.11 -18.05
C MET A 41 3.40 -9.03 -18.86
N ARG A 42 2.10 -9.07 -18.56
CA ARG A 42 1.14 -9.89 -19.29
C ARG A 42 0.98 -9.43 -20.74
N ARG A 43 1.05 -8.11 -21.00
CA ARG A 43 1.03 -7.54 -22.36
C ARG A 43 2.22 -7.94 -23.23
N THR A 44 3.35 -8.35 -22.63
CA THR A 44 4.51 -8.83 -23.40
C THR A 44 4.42 -10.30 -23.79
N VAL A 45 3.41 -11.03 -23.29
CA VAL A 45 3.16 -12.42 -23.66
C VAL A 45 2.18 -12.44 -24.82
N GLU A 46 2.58 -13.02 -25.95
CA GLU A 46 1.71 -13.21 -27.11
C GLU A 46 0.53 -14.11 -26.73
N LYS A 47 -0.69 -13.70 -27.07
CA LYS A 47 -1.89 -14.51 -26.85
C LYS A 47 -1.93 -15.62 -27.92
N CYS A 48 -1.99 -16.88 -27.49
CA CYS A 48 -2.16 -18.01 -28.40
C CYS A 48 -3.61 -18.10 -28.90
N ASP A 49 -3.80 -18.54 -30.15
CA ASP A 49 -5.13 -18.74 -30.78
C ASP A 49 -6.09 -19.62 -29.96
N LEU A 50 -5.60 -20.46 -29.04
CA LEU A 50 -6.44 -21.31 -28.19
C LEU A 50 -7.15 -20.54 -27.06
N PHE A 51 -6.50 -19.50 -26.51
CA PHE A 51 -7.05 -18.62 -25.49
C PHE A 51 -7.54 -17.35 -26.20
N HIS A 52 -8.74 -17.46 -26.79
CA HIS A 52 -9.42 -16.36 -27.44
C HIS A 52 -9.82 -15.34 -26.37
N GLY A 53 -8.90 -14.43 -26.04
CA GLY A 53 -8.99 -13.42 -25.00
C GLY A 53 -10.27 -12.58 -25.05
N GLY A 54 -11.37 -13.16 -24.59
CA GLY A 54 -12.70 -12.55 -24.57
C GLY A 54 -12.89 -11.66 -23.35
N GLN A 55 -13.96 -10.87 -23.33
CA GLN A 55 -14.23 -9.92 -22.23
C GLN A 55 -14.30 -10.59 -20.84
N ALA A 56 -14.84 -11.80 -20.75
CA ALA A 56 -14.92 -12.52 -19.48
C ALA A 56 -13.53 -12.89 -18.94
N GLU A 57 -12.61 -13.26 -19.83
CA GLU A 57 -11.22 -13.56 -19.48
C GLU A 57 -10.51 -12.28 -19.04
N GLU A 58 -10.64 -11.18 -19.77
CA GLU A 58 -10.03 -9.89 -19.40
C GLU A 58 -10.50 -9.39 -18.02
N ILE A 59 -11.78 -9.56 -17.71
CA ILE A 59 -12.34 -9.24 -16.39
C ILE A 59 -11.74 -10.17 -15.33
N TYR A 60 -11.71 -11.48 -15.58
CA TYR A 60 -11.14 -12.45 -14.64
C TYR A 60 -9.65 -12.18 -14.37
N GLU A 61 -8.85 -11.97 -15.41
CA GLU A 61 -7.43 -11.62 -15.31
C GLU A 61 -7.24 -10.32 -14.52
N SER A 62 -8.05 -9.30 -14.79
CA SER A 62 -7.97 -8.02 -14.06
C SER A 62 -8.27 -8.19 -12.57
N LEU A 63 -9.26 -9.02 -12.22
CA LEU A 63 -9.60 -9.31 -10.83
C LEU A 63 -8.49 -10.14 -10.15
N LEU A 64 -7.95 -11.12 -10.86
CA LEU A 64 -6.84 -11.94 -10.39
C LEU A 64 -5.59 -11.09 -10.13
N ASP A 65 -5.20 -10.26 -11.08
CA ASP A 65 -4.04 -9.37 -10.97
C ASP A 65 -4.22 -8.38 -9.81
N MET A 66 -5.45 -7.90 -9.57
CA MET A 66 -5.75 -7.02 -8.44
C MET A 66 -5.57 -7.72 -7.08
N GLU A 67 -6.09 -8.94 -6.92
CA GLU A 67 -5.93 -9.69 -5.67
C GLU A 67 -4.49 -10.14 -5.45
N LEU A 68 -3.80 -10.53 -6.52
CA LEU A 68 -2.37 -10.86 -6.46
C LEU A 68 -1.57 -9.63 -6.02
N ALA A 69 -1.81 -8.46 -6.62
CA ALA A 69 -1.12 -7.23 -6.27
C ALA A 69 -1.37 -6.80 -4.81
N LYS A 70 -2.60 -6.92 -4.31
CA LYS A 70 -2.91 -6.68 -2.89
C LYS A 70 -2.17 -7.64 -1.96
N LYS A 71 -2.14 -8.93 -2.31
CA LYS A 71 -1.41 -9.94 -1.52
C LYS A 71 0.09 -9.70 -1.55
N MET A 72 0.62 -9.26 -2.69
CA MET A 72 2.04 -8.94 -2.93
C MET A 72 2.49 -7.64 -2.23
N SER A 73 1.58 -6.70 -2.01
CA SER A 73 1.89 -5.47 -1.27
C SER A 73 2.36 -5.79 0.16
N ASP A 74 3.45 -5.15 0.59
CA ASP A 74 4.10 -5.34 1.90
C ASP A 74 4.83 -6.69 2.09
N LEU A 75 5.11 -7.46 1.01
CA LEU A 75 5.94 -8.66 1.10
C LEU A 75 7.43 -8.32 1.11
N GLY A 76 8.03 -8.47 2.28
CA GLY A 76 9.47 -8.56 2.47
C GLY A 76 10.16 -7.21 2.77
N PRO A 77 11.42 -7.28 3.22
CA PRO A 77 12.20 -6.10 3.63
C PRO A 77 12.57 -5.16 2.47
N GLY A 78 12.41 -5.59 1.22
CA GLY A 78 12.67 -4.80 0.01
C GLY A 78 11.42 -4.21 -0.66
N SER A 79 10.26 -4.21 0.01
CA SER A 79 9.02 -3.69 -0.57
C SER A 79 9.12 -2.20 -0.87
N LEU A 80 8.50 -1.76 -1.97
CA LEU A 80 8.45 -0.36 -2.37
C LEU A 80 7.69 0.47 -1.33
N SER A 81 6.65 -0.11 -0.71
CA SER A 81 5.91 0.55 0.36
C SER A 81 6.80 0.90 1.56
N ARG A 82 7.75 0.01 1.92
CA ARG A 82 8.72 0.26 2.99
C ARG A 82 9.70 1.36 2.61
N LEU A 83 10.21 1.34 1.37
CA LEU A 83 11.12 2.38 0.87
C LEU A 83 10.45 3.76 0.87
N LEU A 84 9.21 3.84 0.38
CA LEU A 84 8.42 5.07 0.39
C LEU A 84 8.13 5.55 1.81
N TYR A 85 7.74 4.64 2.70
CA TYR A 85 7.50 4.97 4.10
C TYR A 85 8.76 5.53 4.77
N ASN A 86 9.91 4.91 4.57
CA ASN A 86 11.20 5.37 5.10
C ASN A 86 11.58 6.73 4.50
N GLN A 87 11.35 6.96 3.21
CA GLN A 87 11.64 8.24 2.57
C GLN A 87 10.75 9.35 3.13
N PHE A 88 9.45 9.10 3.28
CA PHE A 88 8.51 10.09 3.82
C PHE A 88 8.77 10.36 5.29
N THR A 89 9.00 9.34 6.12
CA THR A 89 9.36 9.54 7.53
C THR A 89 10.74 10.16 7.71
N GLY A 90 11.69 9.89 6.81
CA GLY A 90 13.00 10.55 6.78
C GLY A 90 12.92 12.03 6.39
N HIS A 91 12.02 12.40 5.47
CA HIS A 91 11.76 13.80 5.09
C HIS A 91 10.87 14.56 6.09
N LEU A 92 9.85 13.90 6.64
CA LEU A 92 8.95 14.44 7.67
C LEU A 92 9.61 14.47 9.06
N GLY A 93 10.68 13.68 9.24
CA GLY A 93 11.39 13.45 10.49
C GLY A 93 12.86 13.76 10.39
N GLY A 94 13.21 15.05 10.33
CA GLY A 94 14.42 15.51 10.99
C GLY A 94 14.31 15.23 12.50
N LYS A 95 14.76 14.04 12.91
CA LYS A 95 14.78 13.43 14.27
C LYS A 95 13.54 12.65 14.71
N HIS A 96 13.63 11.31 14.64
CA HIS A 96 13.29 10.41 15.75
C HIS A 96 13.97 9.03 15.57
N VAL A 97 15.31 9.01 15.62
CA VAL A 97 16.06 7.79 15.92
C VAL A 97 16.40 7.83 17.42
N LYS A 98 15.48 7.30 18.22
CA LYS A 98 15.80 6.66 19.50
C LYS A 98 15.02 5.36 19.55
N ASP A 99 15.71 4.33 20.02
CA ASP A 99 15.22 3.00 20.41
C ASP A 99 15.53 1.85 19.44
N SER A 100 16.83 1.59 19.28
CA SER A 100 17.35 0.21 19.44
C SER A 100 18.79 0.23 19.96
N GLU A 101 19.05 1.04 20.98
CA GLU A 101 20.17 0.81 21.89
C GLU A 101 19.56 0.52 23.26
N ASN A 102 19.90 -0.65 23.79
CA ASN A 102 19.51 -1.20 25.09
C ASN A 102 18.19 -2.01 25.18
N ARG A 103 18.27 -3.28 24.79
CA ARG A 103 17.75 -4.36 25.64
C ARG A 103 18.91 -5.29 25.98
N GLY A 104 19.53 -5.04 27.13
CA GLY A 104 20.56 -5.90 27.71
C GLY A 104 20.09 -7.34 27.90
N LYS A 105 20.92 -8.28 27.47
CA LYS A 105 21.88 -8.95 28.34
C LYS A 105 23.22 -9.03 27.62
#